data_AF-A0A4Y2AXR6-F1
#
_entry.id   AF-A0A4Y2AXR6-F1
#
_cell.length_a   1.000
_cell.length_b   1.000
_cell.length_c   1.000
_cell.angle_alpha   90.00
_cell.angle_beta   90.00
_cell.angle_gamma   90.00
#
_symmetry.space_group_name_H-M   'P 1'
#
loop_
_entity.id
_entity.type
_entity.pdbx_description
1 polymer ?
#
loop_
_entity_poly.entity_id
_entity_poly.type
_entity_poly.pdbx_seq_one_letter_code
_entity_poly.pdbx_strand_id
1 'polypeptide(L)'
;MPPKRQNIGRRTNAPKRKREKRQIETEEETTPRNEGNRLHISKSHATESQQHEARNEASRVRIRELRQSLSYSDRNEQRGNSRLRVQMNRLNQLVKLDLVAFQYNSEIEYSLHPVVVVESMNKVCTNCKTLKFKNKEPGMCCLNVKVKLPPFKATLEPLSSLVAGYYNTRKVFLELHTKL
;
A
#
# COMPACT_ATOMS: atom_id res chain seq x y z
N MET A 1 14.23 50.04 -35.64
CA MET A 1 13.20 49.03 -35.93
C MET A 1 12.34 48.84 -34.68
N PRO A 2 11.00 48.80 -34.78
CA PRO A 2 10.17 48.54 -33.60
C PRO A 2 10.26 47.05 -33.21
N PRO A 3 10.22 46.71 -31.90
CA PRO A 3 10.25 45.32 -31.45
C PRO A 3 9.00 44.57 -31.91
N LYS A 4 9.18 43.32 -32.35
CA LYS A 4 8.09 42.41 -32.73
C LYS A 4 7.10 42.30 -31.57
N ARG A 5 5.84 42.70 -31.79
CA ARG A 5 4.76 42.51 -30.83
C ARG A 5 4.62 41.03 -30.50
N GLN A 6 4.71 40.67 -29.22
CA GLN A 6 4.44 39.32 -28.76
C GLN A 6 2.96 39.01 -28.96
N ASN A 7 2.65 37.81 -29.46
CA ASN A 7 1.29 37.34 -29.75
C ASN A 7 0.50 37.00 -28.47
N ILE A 8 0.37 37.96 -27.55
CA ILE A 8 -0.29 37.80 -26.25
C ILE A 8 -1.80 37.55 -26.39
N GLY A 9 -2.38 37.89 -27.56
CA GLY A 9 -3.82 37.77 -27.84
C GLY A 9 -4.25 36.57 -28.70
N ARG A 10 -3.35 35.71 -29.18
CA ARG A 10 -3.74 34.58 -30.06
C ARG A 10 -4.28 33.42 -29.21
N ARG A 11 -5.52 33.56 -28.71
CA ARG A 11 -6.30 32.44 -28.13
C ARG A 11 -6.50 31.40 -29.24
N THR A 12 -5.62 30.39 -29.29
CA THR A 12 -5.83 29.25 -30.18
C THR A 12 -7.05 28.47 -29.71
N ASN A 13 -7.79 27.82 -30.61
CA ASN A 13 -8.97 27.01 -30.23
C ASN A 13 -8.58 25.69 -29.53
N ALA A 14 -7.29 25.35 -29.48
CA ALA A 14 -6.79 24.10 -28.92
C ALA A 14 -7.09 23.88 -27.43
N PRO A 15 -6.92 24.87 -26.52
CA PRO A 15 -7.26 24.71 -25.10
C PRO A 15 -8.77 24.56 -24.90
N LYS A 16 -9.59 25.27 -25.70
CA LYS A 16 -11.06 25.15 -25.66
C LYS A 16 -11.50 23.74 -26.05
N ARG A 17 -11.04 23.24 -27.20
CA ARG A 17 -11.31 21.87 -27.65
C ARG A 17 -10.84 20.81 -26.64
N LYS A 18 -9.68 21.02 -26.00
CA LYS A 18 -9.16 20.10 -24.98
C LYS A 18 -10.02 20.10 -23.71
N ARG A 19 -10.59 21.25 -23.34
CA ARG A 19 -11.54 21.36 -22.21
C ARG A 19 -12.86 20.67 -22.54
N GLU A 20 -13.42 20.92 -23.72
CA GLU A 20 -14.66 20.27 -24.17
C GLU A 20 -14.51 18.75 -24.22
N LYS A 21 -13.40 18.24 -24.77
CA LYS A 21 -13.09 16.81 -24.76
C LYS A 21 -13.01 16.23 -23.35
N ARG A 22 -12.44 16.95 -22.38
CA ARG A 22 -12.37 16.52 -20.97
C ARG A 22 -13.72 16.57 -20.25
N GLN A 23 -14.68 17.38 -20.73
CA GLN A 23 -16.01 17.48 -20.11
C GLN A 23 -16.91 16.30 -20.48
N ILE A 24 -16.69 15.69 -21.64
CA ILE A 24 -17.44 14.53 -22.13
C ILE A 24 -16.67 13.22 -21.96
N GLU A 25 -15.49 13.26 -21.33
CA GLU A 25 -14.61 12.11 -21.14
C GLU A 25 -15.25 11.12 -20.16
N THR A 26 -15.28 9.84 -20.52
CA THR A 26 -15.79 8.78 -19.66
C THR A 26 -14.72 8.33 -18.66
N GLU A 27 -15.11 7.56 -17.63
CA GLU A 27 -14.16 7.03 -16.65
C GLU A 27 -13.18 6.02 -17.27
N GLU A 28 -13.65 5.24 -18.25
CA GLU A 28 -12.83 4.30 -19.03
C GLU A 28 -11.78 5.02 -19.91
N GLU A 29 -12.04 6.25 -20.34
CA GLU A 29 -11.07 7.08 -21.06
C GLU A 29 -10.15 7.87 -20.11
N THR A 30 -10.70 8.32 -18.98
CA THR A 30 -9.98 9.13 -17.98
C THR A 30 -8.87 8.34 -17.28
N THR A 31 -9.15 7.08 -16.95
CA THR A 31 -8.22 6.20 -16.23
C THR A 31 -6.91 5.95 -16.99
N PRO A 32 -6.89 5.47 -18.26
CA PRO A 32 -5.65 5.28 -19.00
C PRO A 32 -4.94 6.60 -19.30
N ARG A 33 -5.67 7.71 -19.50
CA ARG A 33 -5.07 9.04 -19.69
C ARG A 33 -4.33 9.50 -18.43
N ASN A 34 -4.94 9.36 -17.25
CA ASN A 34 -4.32 9.72 -15.98
C ASN A 34 -3.11 8.83 -15.68
N GLU A 35 -3.19 7.54 -15.96
CA GLU A 35 -2.06 6.62 -15.81
C GLU A 35 -0.92 6.98 -16.76
N GLY A 36 -1.22 7.29 -18.03
CA GLY A 36 -0.24 7.78 -18.99
C GLY A 36 0.45 9.07 -18.53
N ASN A 37 -0.31 10.01 -17.97
CA ASN A 37 0.25 11.22 -17.36
C ASN A 37 1.15 10.90 -16.16
N ARG A 38 0.74 9.96 -15.30
CA ARG A 38 1.51 9.53 -14.12
C ARG A 38 2.84 8.90 -14.54
N LEU A 39 2.83 8.02 -15.53
CA LEU A 39 4.02 7.39 -16.09
C LEU A 39 4.96 8.41 -16.74
N HIS A 40 4.41 9.37 -17.49
CA HIS A 40 5.19 10.45 -18.09
C HIS A 40 5.90 11.30 -17.02
N ILE A 41 5.17 11.71 -15.98
CA ILE A 41 5.73 12.48 -14.86
C ILE A 41 6.80 11.67 -14.12
N SER A 42 6.53 10.39 -13.84
CA SER A 42 7.50 9.51 -13.18
C SER A 42 8.80 9.36 -13.99
N LYS A 43 8.70 9.18 -15.31
CA LYS A 43 9.86 9.13 -16.22
C LYS A 43 10.64 10.44 -16.20
N SER A 44 9.97 11.59 -16.24
CA SER A 44 10.66 12.89 -16.15
C SER A 44 11.41 13.06 -14.82
N HIS A 45 10.86 12.56 -13.71
CA HIS A 45 11.54 12.62 -12.41
C HIS A 45 12.76 11.71 -12.32
N ALA A 46 12.76 10.57 -13.01
CA ALA A 46 13.89 9.65 -13.02
C ALA A 46 15.12 10.21 -13.76
N THR A 47 14.94 11.16 -14.68
CA THR A 47 16.02 11.78 -15.47
C THR A 47 16.46 13.16 -14.95
N GLU A 48 15.81 13.66 -13.89
CA GLU A 48 15.95 15.03 -13.40
C GLU A 48 17.06 15.16 -12.34
N SER A 49 18.33 15.12 -12.76
CA SER A 49 19.46 15.17 -11.80
C SER A 49 19.88 16.58 -11.37
N GLN A 50 19.59 17.64 -12.16
CA GLN A 50 20.05 19.01 -11.88
C GLN A 50 18.95 20.00 -11.46
N GLN A 51 17.67 19.70 -11.74
CA GLN A 51 16.55 20.62 -11.47
C GLN A 51 15.69 20.22 -10.25
N HIS A 52 16.04 19.11 -9.60
CA HIS A 52 15.29 18.55 -8.47
C HIS A 52 15.14 19.55 -7.31
N GLU A 53 16.23 20.21 -6.91
CA GLU A 53 16.22 21.17 -5.80
C GLU A 53 15.40 22.41 -6.11
N ALA A 54 15.60 23.01 -7.30
CA ALA A 54 14.83 24.17 -7.74
C ALA A 54 13.32 23.88 -7.80
N ARG A 55 12.94 22.69 -8.29
CA ARG A 55 11.55 22.25 -8.32
C ARG A 55 10.98 22.05 -6.91
N ASN A 56 11.73 21.43 -6.00
CA ASN A 56 11.31 21.23 -4.63
C ASN A 56 11.14 22.56 -3.91
N GLU A 57 12.05 23.52 -4.11
CA GLU A 57 11.96 24.84 -3.51
C GLU A 57 10.77 25.63 -4.08
N ALA A 58 10.57 25.61 -5.40
CA ALA A 58 9.36 26.18 -6.01
C ALA A 58 8.08 25.54 -5.45
N SER A 59 8.09 24.23 -5.15
CA SER A 59 6.96 23.56 -4.52
C SER A 59 6.74 24.00 -3.09
N ARG A 60 7.81 24.21 -2.30
CA ARG A 60 7.74 24.72 -0.94
C ARG A 60 7.16 26.13 -0.89
N VAL A 61 7.62 27.01 -1.80
CA VAL A 61 7.11 28.38 -1.93
C VAL A 61 5.62 28.37 -2.27
N ARG A 62 5.20 27.60 -3.29
CA ARG A 62 3.77 27.47 -3.66
C ARG A 62 2.90 26.98 -2.49
N ILE A 63 3.36 25.99 -1.73
CA ILE A 63 2.62 25.49 -0.56
C ILE A 63 2.54 26.56 0.52
N ARG A 64 3.60 27.33 0.74
CA ARG A 64 3.61 28.43 1.71
C ARG A 64 2.61 29.53 1.32
N GLU A 65 2.61 29.95 0.06
CA GLU A 65 1.67 30.94 -0.48
C GLU A 65 0.22 30.44 -0.36
N LEU A 66 -0.03 29.18 -0.75
CA LEU A 66 -1.35 28.56 -0.60
C LEU A 66 -1.81 28.62 0.86
N ARG A 67 -0.95 28.22 1.81
CA ARG A 67 -1.27 28.29 3.25
C ARG A 67 -1.54 29.71 3.76
N GLN A 68 -0.88 30.72 3.19
CA GLN A 68 -1.12 32.12 3.54
C GLN A 68 -2.45 32.64 2.98
N SER A 69 -2.86 32.15 1.82
CA SER A 69 -4.14 32.49 1.19
C SER A 69 -5.36 31.81 1.82
N LEU A 70 -5.17 30.80 2.67
CA LEU A 70 -6.27 30.08 3.31
C LEU A 70 -7.03 30.96 4.31
N SER A 71 -8.35 30.76 4.35
CA SER A 71 -9.20 31.42 5.35
C SER A 71 -8.80 31.00 6.77
N TYR A 72 -9.27 31.73 7.78
CA TYR A 72 -9.03 31.36 9.18
C TYR A 72 -9.62 29.98 9.52
N SER A 73 -10.82 29.67 8.99
CA SER A 73 -11.49 28.38 9.20
C SER A 73 -10.69 27.22 8.61
N ASP A 74 -10.28 27.34 7.34
CA ASP A 74 -9.54 26.28 6.64
C ASP A 74 -8.19 25.99 7.32
N ARG A 75 -7.51 27.04 7.81
CA ARG A 75 -6.26 26.88 8.57
C ARG A 75 -6.47 26.12 9.87
N ASN A 76 -7.55 26.42 10.59
CA ASN A 76 -7.89 25.72 11.83
C ASN A 76 -8.28 24.27 11.58
N GLU A 77 -9.04 24.00 10.52
CA GLU A 77 -9.38 22.63 10.12
C GLU A 77 -8.12 21.83 9.76
N GLN A 78 -7.24 22.36 8.92
CA GLN A 78 -5.99 21.70 8.56
C GLN A 78 -5.12 21.41 9.79
N ARG A 79 -5.06 22.34 10.74
CA ARG A 79 -4.34 22.17 12.01
C ARG A 79 -5.01 21.11 12.89
N GLY A 80 -6.34 21.11 12.96
CA GLY A 80 -7.15 20.12 13.67
C GLY A 80 -6.90 18.71 13.12
N ASN A 81 -7.02 18.53 11.82
CA ASN A 81 -6.77 17.26 11.13
C ASN A 81 -5.33 16.77 11.35
N SER A 82 -4.35 17.68 11.31
CA SER A 82 -2.95 17.35 11.61
C SER A 82 -2.78 16.86 13.06
N ARG A 83 -3.45 17.49 14.03
CA ARG A 83 -3.43 17.07 15.44
C ARG A 83 -4.10 15.72 15.63
N LEU A 84 -5.28 15.51 15.03
CA LEU A 84 -6.01 14.25 15.07
C LEU A 84 -5.16 13.11 14.49
N ARG A 85 -4.49 13.34 13.36
CA ARG A 85 -3.57 12.35 12.78
C ARG A 85 -2.44 11.99 13.74
N VAL A 86 -1.78 12.98 14.35
CA VAL A 86 -0.70 12.71 15.32
C VAL A 86 -1.22 11.97 16.54
N GLN A 87 -2.41 12.33 17.04
CA GLN A 87 -3.04 11.64 18.16
C GLN A 87 -3.36 10.18 17.80
N MET A 88 -3.98 9.95 16.64
CA MET A 88 -4.33 8.60 16.18
C MET A 88 -3.08 7.74 15.99
N ASN A 89 -2.01 8.32 15.42
CA ASN A 89 -0.72 7.64 15.31
C ASN A 89 -0.19 7.22 16.69
N ARG A 90 -0.27 8.09 17.70
CA ARG A 90 0.16 7.74 19.08
C ARG A 90 -0.68 6.63 19.68
N LEU A 91 -2.01 6.68 19.50
CA LEU A 91 -2.90 5.62 19.98
C LEU A 91 -2.60 4.29 19.29
N ASN A 92 -2.36 4.29 17.98
CA ASN A 92 -1.97 3.11 17.22
C ASN A 92 -0.67 2.49 17.74
N GLN A 93 0.25 3.27 18.31
CA GLN A 93 1.50 2.76 18.91
C GLN A 93 1.29 2.11 20.29
N LEU A 94 0.14 2.31 20.94
CA LEU A 94 -0.19 1.75 22.26
C LEU A 94 -1.03 0.47 22.18
N VAL A 95 -1.48 0.09 20.97
CA VAL A 95 -2.28 -1.11 20.75
C VAL A 95 -1.46 -2.36 21.09
N LYS A 96 -1.94 -3.18 22.04
CA LYS A 96 -1.33 -4.49 22.29
C LYS A 96 -1.60 -5.40 21.10
N LEU A 97 -0.54 -6.02 20.59
CA LEU A 97 -0.60 -6.89 19.41
C LEU A 97 -0.81 -8.38 19.72
N ASP A 98 -1.12 -8.71 20.97
CA ASP A 98 -1.35 -10.09 21.40
C ASP A 98 -2.54 -10.70 20.64
N LEU A 99 -2.30 -11.81 19.94
CA LEU A 99 -3.30 -12.56 19.16
C LEU A 99 -4.01 -11.76 18.04
N VAL A 100 -3.51 -10.57 17.66
CA VAL A 100 -4.14 -9.71 16.64
C VAL A 100 -4.24 -10.38 15.27
N ALA A 101 -3.36 -11.35 14.97
CA ALA A 101 -3.47 -12.17 13.77
C ALA A 101 -4.82 -12.93 13.67
N PHE A 102 -5.44 -13.25 14.81
CA PHE A 102 -6.74 -13.92 14.90
C PHE A 102 -7.91 -12.94 15.11
N GLN A 103 -7.62 -11.69 15.49
CA GLN A 103 -8.59 -10.64 15.79
C GLN A 103 -8.22 -9.35 15.07
N TYR A 104 -8.20 -9.41 13.74
CA TYR A 104 -7.86 -8.25 12.93
C TYR A 104 -8.93 -7.16 13.03
N ASN A 105 -8.55 -5.98 13.51
CA ASN A 105 -9.38 -4.76 13.46
C ASN A 105 -8.88 -3.83 12.35
N SER A 106 -9.71 -3.56 11.34
CA SER A 106 -9.40 -2.69 10.20
C SER A 106 -9.30 -1.20 10.55
N GLU A 107 -9.78 -0.78 11.71
CA GLU A 107 -9.69 0.61 12.18
C GLU A 107 -8.28 0.96 12.69
N ILE A 108 -7.44 -0.04 12.96
CA ILE A 108 -6.10 0.14 13.50
C ILE A 108 -5.08 0.17 12.35
N GLU A 109 -4.29 1.23 12.30
CA GLU A 109 -3.21 1.36 11.31
C GLU A 109 -1.94 0.65 11.81
N TYR A 110 -1.91 -0.69 11.68
CA TYR A 110 -0.81 -1.53 12.16
C TYR A 110 0.56 -1.15 11.59
N SER A 111 0.62 -0.60 10.38
CA SER A 111 1.86 -0.13 9.74
C SER A 111 2.59 0.97 10.52
N LEU A 112 1.88 1.68 11.41
CA LEU A 112 2.47 2.72 12.25
C LEU A 112 2.94 2.21 13.62
N HIS A 113 2.62 0.96 13.96
CA HIS A 113 2.99 0.37 15.23
C HIS A 113 4.49 0.05 15.25
N PRO A 114 5.26 0.44 16.29
CA PRO A 114 6.73 0.34 16.29
C PRO A 114 7.27 -1.08 16.15
N VAL A 115 6.50 -2.08 16.59
CA VAL A 115 6.86 -3.51 16.49
C VAL A 115 6.55 -4.10 15.10
N VAL A 116 5.65 -3.48 14.32
CA VAL A 116 5.26 -3.98 13.01
C VAL A 116 6.24 -3.44 11.97
N VAL A 117 7.30 -4.20 11.73
CA VAL A 117 8.30 -3.87 10.71
C VAL A 117 8.04 -4.71 9.45
N VAL A 118 7.46 -4.08 8.43
CA VAL A 118 7.37 -4.68 7.10
C VAL A 118 8.69 -4.42 6.37
N GLU A 119 9.62 -5.36 6.47
CA GLU A 119 10.90 -5.29 5.77
C GLU A 119 10.73 -5.36 4.24
N SER A 120 11.73 -4.92 3.48
CA SER A 120 11.70 -5.07 2.01
C SER A 120 11.92 -6.53 1.59
N MET A 121 11.30 -6.94 0.47
CA MET A 121 11.55 -8.23 -0.17
C MET A 121 12.89 -8.22 -0.91
N ASN A 122 13.99 -8.35 -0.18
CA ASN A 122 15.35 -8.23 -0.71
C ASN A 122 16.16 -9.53 -0.64
N LYS A 123 15.56 -10.63 -0.15
CA LYS A 123 16.21 -11.94 -0.11
C LYS A 123 15.68 -12.81 -1.23
N VAL A 124 16.55 -13.45 -1.98
CA VAL A 124 16.15 -14.44 -2.98
C VAL A 124 15.89 -15.76 -2.26
N CYS A 125 14.74 -16.39 -2.51
CA CYS A 125 14.42 -17.71 -2.00
C CYS A 125 15.24 -18.77 -2.75
N THR A 126 15.95 -19.63 -2.03
CA THR A 126 16.76 -20.70 -2.63
C THR A 126 15.93 -21.67 -3.47
N ASN A 127 14.69 -21.95 -3.05
CA ASN A 127 13.84 -22.97 -3.68
C ASN A 127 13.16 -22.47 -4.96
N CYS A 128 12.55 -21.29 -4.94
CA CYS A 128 11.76 -20.77 -6.07
C CYS A 128 12.44 -19.60 -6.81
N LYS A 129 13.62 -19.15 -6.37
CA LYS A 129 14.38 -18.02 -6.94
C LYS A 129 13.60 -16.69 -6.98
N THR A 130 12.52 -16.55 -6.22
CA THR A 130 11.76 -15.29 -6.09
C THR A 130 12.23 -14.47 -4.90
N LEU A 131 11.93 -13.16 -4.90
CA LEU A 131 12.18 -12.31 -3.74
C LEU A 131 11.25 -12.68 -2.57
N LYS A 132 11.77 -12.66 -1.35
CA LYS A 132 11.08 -12.93 -0.09
C LYS A 132 11.55 -11.95 1.00
N PHE A 133 10.74 -11.83 2.06
CA PHE A 133 11.18 -11.20 3.30
C PHE A 133 12.28 -12.01 3.97
N LYS A 134 13.18 -11.33 4.69
CA LYS A 134 14.32 -11.96 5.37
C LYS A 134 13.88 -13.01 6.39
N ASN A 135 12.87 -12.68 7.19
CA ASN A 135 12.36 -13.53 8.26
C ASN A 135 11.16 -14.40 7.83
N LYS A 136 10.96 -14.58 6.51
CA LYS A 136 9.88 -15.44 6.01
C LYS A 136 10.21 -16.90 6.29
N GLU A 137 9.26 -17.61 6.88
CA GLU A 137 9.44 -19.01 7.26
C GLU A 137 9.70 -19.90 6.03
N PRO A 138 10.63 -20.87 6.13
CA PRO A 138 10.90 -21.82 5.06
C PRO A 138 9.60 -22.49 4.59
N GLY A 139 9.38 -22.53 3.27
CA GLY A 139 8.18 -23.13 2.67
C GLY A 139 7.05 -22.15 2.32
N MET A 140 7.02 -20.96 2.90
CA MET A 140 5.98 -19.95 2.61
C MET A 140 6.25 -19.14 1.32
N CYS A 141 7.48 -19.16 0.78
CA CYS A 141 7.91 -18.33 -0.36
C CYS A 141 7.43 -18.83 -1.73
N CYS A 142 6.87 -20.05 -1.81
CA CYS A 142 6.59 -20.73 -3.06
C CYS A 142 5.25 -20.27 -3.64
N LEU A 143 5.30 -19.40 -4.66
CA LEU A 143 4.17 -19.19 -5.57
C LEU A 143 3.75 -20.53 -6.18
N ASN A 144 2.44 -20.78 -6.21
CA ASN A 144 1.73 -21.98 -6.70
C ASN A 144 1.42 -23.08 -5.66
N VAL A 145 1.13 -22.73 -4.40
CA VAL A 145 0.39 -23.62 -3.46
C VAL A 145 1.05 -25.00 -3.24
N LYS A 146 2.38 -25.09 -3.34
CA LYS A 146 3.10 -26.27 -2.84
C LYS A 146 4.10 -25.85 -1.79
N VAL A 147 3.56 -25.59 -0.60
CA VAL A 147 4.34 -25.66 0.63
C VAL A 147 4.85 -27.10 0.70
N LYS A 148 6.13 -27.30 0.44
CA LYS A 148 6.79 -28.58 0.74
C LYS A 148 6.95 -28.63 2.25
N LEU A 149 5.93 -29.13 2.94
CA LEU A 149 6.06 -29.48 4.35
C LEU A 149 7.10 -30.61 4.46
N PRO A 150 7.96 -30.60 5.50
CA PRO A 150 8.74 -31.78 5.84
C PRO A 150 7.81 -33.00 5.93
N PRO A 151 8.26 -34.19 5.50
CA PRO A 151 7.47 -35.41 5.68
C PRO A 151 7.09 -35.54 7.16
N PHE A 152 5.79 -35.64 7.45
CA PHE A 152 5.36 -35.98 8.80
C PHE A 152 6.03 -37.29 9.18
N LYS A 153 6.75 -37.30 10.31
CA LYS A 153 7.14 -38.58 10.93
C LYS A 153 5.84 -39.34 11.19
N ALA A 154 5.79 -40.63 10.83
CA ALA A 154 4.60 -41.45 11.01
C ALA A 154 4.07 -41.27 12.44
N THR A 155 2.94 -40.56 12.57
CA THR A 155 2.22 -40.46 13.82
C THR A 155 1.69 -41.83 14.16
N LEU A 156 1.85 -42.24 15.42
CA LEU A 156 1.24 -43.46 15.94
C LEU A 156 -0.28 -43.41 15.72
N GLU A 157 -0.88 -44.55 15.37
CA GLU A 157 -2.34 -44.71 15.44
C GLU A 157 -2.79 -44.36 16.86
N PRO A 158 -3.81 -43.51 17.04
CA PRO A 158 -4.94 -43.26 16.14
C PRO A 158 -4.95 -41.92 15.37
N LEU A 159 -3.90 -41.10 15.50
CA LEU A 159 -3.86 -39.74 14.91
C LEU A 159 -3.69 -39.75 13.38
N SER A 160 -2.98 -40.74 12.83
CA SER A 160 -2.80 -40.93 11.38
C SER A 160 -4.13 -41.18 10.68
N SER A 161 -4.96 -42.08 11.21
CA SER A 161 -6.30 -42.36 10.70
C SER A 161 -7.24 -41.15 10.81
N LEU A 162 -7.05 -40.29 11.83
CA LEU A 162 -7.78 -39.03 12.03
C LEU A 162 -7.48 -37.98 10.98
N VAL A 163 -6.20 -37.74 10.73
CA VAL A 163 -5.78 -36.77 9.72
C VAL A 163 -6.16 -37.24 8.31
N ALA A 164 -6.16 -38.55 8.06
CA ALA A 164 -6.49 -39.13 6.76
C ALA A 164 -8.00 -39.34 6.51
N GLY A 165 -8.86 -39.12 7.52
CA GLY A 165 -10.31 -39.16 7.37
C GLY A 165 -10.92 -40.55 7.16
N TYR A 166 -10.22 -41.62 7.55
CA TYR A 166 -10.65 -43.01 7.29
C TYR A 166 -11.74 -43.54 8.25
N TYR A 167 -12.17 -42.79 9.27
CA TYR A 167 -13.36 -43.14 10.05
C TYR A 167 -14.58 -42.31 9.62
N ASN A 168 -15.68 -43.01 9.36
CA ASN A 168 -17.01 -42.39 9.22
C ASN A 168 -17.68 -42.09 10.57
N THR A 169 -17.00 -42.32 11.69
CA THR A 169 -17.55 -42.16 13.04
C THR A 169 -16.62 -41.34 13.92
N ARG A 170 -16.74 -40.00 13.84
CA ARG A 170 -16.06 -39.01 14.72
C ARG A 170 -16.27 -39.26 16.24
N LYS A 171 -17.21 -40.14 16.63
CA LYS A 171 -17.53 -40.47 18.03
C LYS A 171 -16.46 -41.32 18.73
N VAL A 172 -15.80 -42.24 18.02
CA VAL A 172 -14.89 -43.22 18.65
C VAL A 172 -13.61 -42.55 19.19
N PHE A 173 -13.12 -41.51 18.51
CA PHE A 173 -11.91 -40.78 18.95
C PHE A 173 -12.16 -39.97 20.23
N LEU A 174 -13.35 -39.38 20.39
CA LEU A 174 -13.70 -38.62 21.58
C LEU A 174 -13.95 -39.55 22.78
N GLU A 175 -14.54 -40.74 22.57
CA GLU A 175 -14.79 -41.71 23.65
C GLU A 175 -13.52 -42.39 24.19
N LEU A 176 -12.48 -42.57 23.36
CA LEU A 176 -11.21 -43.16 23.80
C LEU A 176 -10.36 -42.23 24.69
N HIS A 177 -10.64 -40.92 24.69
CA HIS A 177 -9.86 -39.92 25.43
C HIS A 177 -10.68 -39.11 26.46
N THR A 178 -11.95 -39.46 26.72
CA THR A 178 -12.77 -38.85 27.79
C THR A 178 -12.75 -39.62 29.11
N LYS A 179 -11.75 -40.48 29.35
CA LYS A 179 -11.45 -40.96 30.71
C LYS A 179 -10.25 -40.21 31.29
N LEU A 180 -10.52 -39.01 31.78
CA LEU A 180 -9.80 -38.37 32.89
C LEU A 180 -10.81 -38.14 34.01
#